data_AF-A0A914P5D4-F1
#
_entry.id   AF-A0A914P5D4-F1
#
_cell.length_a   1.000
_cell.length_b   1.000
_cell.length_c   1.000
_cell.angle_alpha   90.00
_cell.angle_beta   90.00
_cell.angle_gamma   90.00
#
_symmetry.space_group_name_H-M   'P 1'
#
loop_
_entity.id
_entity.type
_entity.pdbx_description
1 polymer ?
#
loop_
_entity_poly.entity_id
_entity_poly.type
_entity_poly.pdbx_seq_one_letter_code
_entity_poly.pdbx_strand_id
1 'polypeptide(L)'
;VRYCFKVKSTDNAHYRVKPVFGFVEAGGAGQLEVTRLAGPPSNDDRLEILFLPVDADTPDPKAPFSAGTSPAFVLDVPLIAQ
;
A
#
# COMPACT_ATOMS: atom_id res chain seq x y z
N VAL A 1 5.07 -1.53 -18.17
CA VAL A 1 5.87 -1.18 -16.97
C VAL A 1 5.28 -1.93 -15.79
N ARG A 2 6.14 -2.62 -15.02
CA ARG A 2 5.77 -3.27 -13.76
C ARG A 2 5.96 -2.27 -12.62
N TYR A 3 5.04 -2.26 -11.67
CA TYR A 3 5.18 -1.43 -10.47
C TYR A 3 5.29 -2.32 -9.24
N CYS A 4 6.10 -1.91 -8.27
CA CYS A 4 5.94 -2.37 -6.90
C CYS A 4 5.17 -1.33 -6.09
N PHE A 5 4.49 -1.79 -5.03
CA PHE A 5 3.80 -0.92 -4.10
C PHE A 5 4.20 -1.17 -2.65
N LYS A 6 4.06 -0.14 -1.82
CA LYS A 6 4.16 -0.17 -0.35
C LYS A 6 2.94 0.51 0.24
N VAL A 7 2.28 -0.15 1.17
CA VAL A 7 1.16 0.41 1.93
C VAL A 7 1.64 0.94 3.27
N LYS A 8 1.25 2.16 3.62
CA LYS A 8 1.34 2.72 4.96
C LYS A 8 -0.07 2.96 5.48
N SER A 9 -0.28 2.72 6.77
CA SER A 9 -1.54 3.01 7.46
C SER A 9 -1.27 4.02 8.57
N THR A 10 -2.20 4.96 8.77
CA THR A 10 -2.21 5.85 9.95
C THR A 10 -2.55 5.10 11.23
N ASP A 11 -3.33 4.01 11.13
CA ASP A 11 -3.75 3.18 12.25
C ASP A 11 -3.52 1.70 11.94
N ASN A 12 -2.55 1.11 12.65
CA ASN A 12 -2.30 -0.33 12.62
C ASN A 12 -2.82 -1.05 13.88
N ALA A 13 -3.40 -0.33 14.85
CA ALA A 13 -4.05 -0.93 16.01
C ALA A 13 -5.39 -1.52 15.59
N HIS A 14 -6.21 -0.75 14.86
CA HIS A 14 -7.57 -1.14 14.50
C HIS A 14 -7.77 -1.53 13.04
N TYR A 15 -6.71 -1.50 12.21
CA TYR A 15 -6.76 -2.09 10.87
C TYR A 15 -5.66 -3.14 10.70
N ARG A 16 -5.96 -4.17 9.91
CA ARG A 16 -4.99 -5.11 9.36
C ARG A 16 -5.04 -5.03 7.85
N VAL A 17 -3.88 -4.83 7.24
CA VAL A 17 -3.75 -4.63 5.80
C VAL A 17 -2.85 -5.72 5.22
N LYS A 18 -3.29 -6.40 4.17
CA LYS A 18 -2.51 -7.43 3.49
C LYS A 18 -2.75 -7.42 1.97
N PRO A 19 -1.69 -7.47 1.14
CA PRO A 19 -0.27 -7.40 1.51
C PRO A 19 0.19 -5.95 1.74
N VAL A 20 1.26 -5.75 2.54
CA VAL A 20 1.87 -4.42 2.74
C VAL A 20 2.80 -4.05 1.57
N PHE A 21 3.35 -5.05 0.88
CA PHE A 21 4.18 -4.88 -0.31
C PHE A 21 3.71 -5.85 -1.39
N GLY A 22 3.83 -5.46 -2.65
CA GLY A 22 3.53 -6.35 -3.76
C GLY A 22 3.90 -5.74 -5.10
N PHE A 23 3.58 -6.46 -6.17
CA PHE A 23 3.73 -6.01 -7.54
C PHE A 23 2.38 -5.86 -8.22
N VAL A 24 2.32 -4.98 -9.21
CA VAL A 24 1.21 -4.86 -10.17
C VAL A 24 1.82 -4.90 -11.56
N GLU A 25 1.42 -5.92 -12.32
CA GLU A 25 1.86 -6.10 -13.71
C GLU A 25 1.16 -5.10 -14.64
N ALA A 26 1.77 -4.85 -15.81
CA ALA A 26 1.18 -3.96 -16.81
C ALA A 26 -0.19 -4.48 -17.28
N GLY A 27 -1.23 -3.65 -17.15
CA GLY A 27 -2.61 -4.03 -17.45
C GLY A 27 -3.24 -5.01 -16.44
N GLY A 28 -2.51 -5.38 -15.39
CA GLY A 28 -3.01 -6.21 -14.31
C GLY A 28 -3.65 -5.41 -13.18
N ALA A 29 -4.10 -6.12 -12.16
CA ALA A 29 -4.63 -5.55 -10.93
C ALA A 29 -3.97 -6.22 -9.72
N GLY A 30 -3.76 -5.44 -8.65
CA GLY A 30 -3.39 -5.94 -7.33
C GLY A 30 -4.61 -5.96 -6.41
N GLN A 31 -4.69 -6.97 -5.55
CA GLN A 31 -5.72 -7.03 -4.50
C GLN A 31 -5.11 -6.63 -3.15
N LEU A 32 -5.80 -5.73 -2.44
CA LEU A 32 -5.49 -5.31 -1.08
C LEU A 32 -6.67 -5.66 -0.18
N GLU A 33 -6.42 -6.44 0.86
CA GLU A 33 -7.39 -6.76 1.91
C GLU A 33 -7.18 -5.81 3.10
N VAL A 34 -8.26 -5.17 3.53
CA VAL A 34 -8.28 -4.26 4.68
C VAL A 34 -9.34 -4.76 5.66
N THR A 35 -8.90 -5.18 6.83
CA THR A 35 -9.77 -5.72 7.89
C THR A 35 -9.83 -4.73 9.05
N ARG A 36 -11.01 -4.18 9.32
CA ARG A 36 -11.30 -3.35 10.49
C ARG A 36 -11.46 -4.23 11.73
N LEU A 37 -10.82 -3.85 12.81
CA LEU A 37 -10.97 -4.44 14.14
C LEU A 37 -11.82 -3.53 15.03
N ALA A 38 -12.27 -4.04 16.18
CA ALA A 38 -13.01 -3.25 17.15
C ALA A 38 -12.18 -2.05 17.63
N GLY A 39 -12.77 -0.85 17.58
CA GLY A 39 -12.14 0.41 17.94
C GLY A 39 -13.12 1.57 17.78
N PRO A 40 -12.78 2.79 18.23
CA PRO A 40 -13.66 3.94 18.13
C PRO A 40 -13.96 4.33 16.68
N PRO A 41 -15.09 5.00 16.40
CA PRO A 41 -15.35 5.63 15.11
C PRO A 41 -14.21 6.58 14.73
N SER A 42 -13.92 6.67 13.44
CA SER A 42 -12.83 7.49 12.91
C SER A 42 -13.08 7.81 11.43
N ASN A 43 -12.88 9.08 11.07
CA ASN A 43 -12.92 9.57 9.69
C ASN A 43 -11.54 10.07 9.22
N ASP A 44 -10.54 9.99 10.09
CA ASP A 44 -9.21 10.56 9.87
C ASP A 44 -8.19 9.50 9.43
N ASP A 45 -8.55 8.21 9.51
CA ASP A 45 -7.67 7.12 9.13
C ASP A 45 -7.49 7.03 7.61
N ARG A 46 -6.27 6.70 7.18
CA ARG A 46 -5.90 6.64 5.76
C ARG A 46 -4.91 5.51 5.50
N LEU A 47 -4.96 5.00 4.28
CA LEU A 47 -3.86 4.26 3.68
C LEU A 47 -3.16 5.13 2.63
N GLU A 48 -1.84 5.25 2.74
CA GLU A 48 -0.99 5.75 1.66
C GLU A 48 -0.39 4.55 0.93
N ILE A 49 -0.70 4.40 -0.35
CA ILE A 49 -0.13 3.35 -1.21
C ILE A 49 0.86 4.01 -2.16
N LEU A 50 2.15 3.77 -1.92
CA LEU A 50 3.26 4.30 -2.69
C LEU A 50 3.59 3.36 -3.83
N PHE A 51 3.80 3.86 -5.04
CA PHE A 51 4.18 3.07 -6.20
C PHE A 51 5.54 3.49 -6.76
N LEU A 52 6.36 2.51 -7.16
CA LEU A 52 7.63 2.72 -7.86
C LEU A 52 7.68 1.82 -9.09
N PRO A 53 8.13 2.33 -10.25
CA PRO A 53 8.41 1.48 -11.41
C PRO A 53 9.61 0.59 -11.11
N VAL A 54 9.56 -0.65 -11.57
CA VAL A 54 10.62 -1.64 -11.35
C VAL A 54 10.84 -2.47 -12.61
N ASP A 55 12.03 -3.06 -12.72
CA ASP A 55 12.33 -4.02 -13.78
C ASP A 55 11.50 -5.30 -13.60
N ALA A 56 11.17 -5.95 -14.71
CA ALA A 56 10.38 -7.18 -14.70
C ALA A 56 11.01 -8.27 -13.81
N ASP A 57 12.34 -8.34 -13.79
CA ASP A 57 13.12 -9.34 -13.04
C ASP A 57 13.35 -8.96 -11.58
N THR A 58 12.78 -7.85 -11.09
CA THR A 58 12.91 -7.45 -9.68
C THR A 58 12.28 -8.52 -8.78
N PRO A 59 13.07 -9.15 -7.88
CA PRO A 59 12.60 -10.29 -7.09
C PRO A 59 11.82 -9.87 -5.83
N ASP A 60 12.18 -8.73 -5.23
CA ASP A 60 11.62 -8.26 -3.96
C ASP A 60 10.92 -6.91 -4.16
N PRO A 61 9.59 -6.81 -3.93
CA PRO A 61 8.86 -5.55 -4.06
C PRO A 61 9.21 -4.53 -2.96
N LYS A 62 9.84 -4.96 -1.86
CA LYS A 62 10.22 -4.10 -0.74
C LYS A 62 11.54 -3.36 -0.99
N ALA A 63 12.50 -3.99 -1.67
CA ALA A 63 13.84 -3.46 -1.87
C ALA A 63 13.86 -2.01 -2.43
N PRO A 64 13.05 -1.64 -3.44
CA PRO A 64 13.02 -0.27 -3.98
C PRO A 64 12.64 0.81 -2.96
N PHE A 65 11.86 0.47 -1.93
CA PHE A 65 11.43 1.41 -0.90
C PHE A 65 12.47 1.64 0.21
N SER A 66 13.58 0.91 0.20
CA SER A 66 14.68 1.08 1.18
C SER A 66 15.68 2.16 0.75
N ALA A 67 15.70 2.51 -0.54
CA ALA A 67 16.69 3.42 -1.13
C ALA A 67 16.35 4.92 -0.97
N GLY A 68 15.28 5.27 -0.26
CA GLY A 68 14.83 6.67 -0.12
C GLY A 68 14.30 7.29 -1.43
N THR A 69 14.03 6.46 -2.45
CA THR A 69 13.48 6.89 -3.73
C THR A 69 12.08 7.48 -3.53
N SER A 70 11.86 8.68 -4.09
CA SER A 70 10.52 9.28 -4.14
C SER A 70 9.57 8.39 -4.93
N PRO A 71 8.36 8.12 -4.42
CA PRO A 71 7.36 7.35 -5.15
C PRO A 71 7.02 8.04 -6.47
N ALA A 72 6.81 7.24 -7.52
CA ALA A 72 6.37 7.77 -8.82
C ALA A 72 4.96 8.35 -8.72
N PHE A 73 4.10 7.70 -7.93
CA PHE A 73 2.81 8.25 -7.52
C PHE A 73 2.38 7.62 -6.19
N VAL A 74 1.45 8.31 -5.51
CA VAL A 74 0.86 7.87 -4.24
C VAL A 74 -0.65 7.88 -4.41
N LEU A 75 -1.30 6.79 -4.00
CA LEU A 75 -2.74 6.74 -3.83
C LEU A 75 -3.05 6.94 -2.35
N ASP A 76 -3.88 7.93 -2.06
CA ASP A 76 -4.39 8.20 -0.72
C ASP A 76 -5.82 7.65 -0.61
N VAL A 77 -6.04 6.72 0.33
CA VAL A 77 -7.30 5.99 0.50
C VAL A 77 -7.85 6.27 1.90
N PRO A 78 -8.91 7.08 2.03
CA PRO A 78 -9.58 7.30 3.30
C PRO A 78 -10.22 6.02 3.85
N LEU A 79 -10.08 5.77 5.14
CA LEU A 79 -10.74 4.69 5.88
C LEU A 79 -11.75 5.30 6.86
N ILE A 80 -13.03 5.10 6.59
CA ILE A 80 -14.12 5.65 7.38
C ILE A 80 -14.76 4.52 8.19
N ALA A 81 -14.70 4.62 9.52
CA ALA A 81 -15.34 3.72 10.46
C ALA A 81 -16.36 4.50 11.30
N GLN A 82 -17.61 4.04 11.31
CA GLN A 82 -18.72 4.63 12.08
C GLN A 82 -19.10 3.77 13.28
#